data_AF-A0A314YB22-F1
#
_entry.id   AF-A0A314YB22-F1
#
_cell.length_a   1.000
_cell.length_b   1.000
_cell.length_c   1.000
_cell.angle_alpha   90.00
_cell.angle_beta   90.00
_cell.angle_gamma   90.00
#
_symmetry.space_group_name_H-M   'P 1'
#
loop_
_entity.id
_entity.type
_entity.pdbx_description
1 polymer ?
#
loop_
_entity_poly.entity_id
_entity_poly.type
_entity_poly.pdbx_seq_one_letter_code
_entity_poly.pdbx_strand_id
1 'polypeptide(L)'
;MFSHRHKSPLVSPSSSRFVTETVNGSHNFVIKGYSLAKGIGVGKHIASETFTVGGFQWAIYFYPDGKNPEDNSAYVSVFIALASEGTDVRALFELTLVDQGTHGKHKVHSHFDRSLESGPYTLKYRGSMWGYKRFFRRTMLESSTFLKDDCLKLNCTVGVVVSAIDSSRLHSIDVPESDIGAHFGMLLENEEGSDVTFNVRGVKFHAHKLVLAARSPELKVNFLMEWKRIIMK
;
A
#
# COMPACT_ATOMS: atom_id res chain seq x y z
N MET A 1 -3.07 55.67 -19.54
CA MET A 1 -4.18 54.70 -19.37
C MET A 1 -3.65 53.33 -19.76
N PHE A 2 -2.92 52.65 -18.88
CA PHE A 2 -2.43 51.29 -19.12
C PHE A 2 -3.29 50.32 -18.31
N SER A 3 -4.12 49.58 -19.01
CA SER A 3 -4.96 48.52 -18.43
C SER A 3 -4.08 47.32 -18.10
N HIS A 4 -3.80 47.11 -16.81
CA HIS A 4 -3.28 45.84 -16.33
C HIS A 4 -4.45 44.87 -16.16
N ARG A 5 -4.58 43.96 -17.13
CA ARG A 5 -5.42 42.77 -16.95
C ARG A 5 -4.71 41.88 -15.94
N HIS A 6 -5.23 41.83 -14.71
CA HIS A 6 -4.97 40.72 -13.81
C HIS A 6 -5.47 39.44 -14.47
N LYS A 7 -4.54 38.66 -15.04
CA LYS A 7 -4.81 37.23 -15.27
C LYS A 7 -4.79 36.59 -13.90
N SER A 8 -5.95 36.15 -13.43
CA SER A 8 -6.04 35.25 -12.28
C SER A 8 -5.15 34.03 -12.54
N PRO A 9 -4.30 33.60 -11.57
CA PRO A 9 -3.57 32.36 -11.72
C PRO A 9 -4.58 31.22 -11.90
N LEU A 10 -4.44 30.47 -12.99
CA LEU A 10 -5.19 29.24 -13.19
C LEU A 10 -4.69 28.24 -12.15
N VAL A 11 -5.33 28.22 -10.97
CA VAL A 11 -5.08 27.19 -9.96
C VAL A 11 -5.49 25.86 -10.58
N SER A 12 -4.49 25.08 -10.97
CA SER A 12 -4.72 23.73 -11.46
C SER A 12 -5.17 22.87 -10.29
N PRO A 13 -6.36 22.23 -10.33
CA PRO A 13 -6.84 21.42 -9.22
C PRO A 13 -5.91 20.21 -9.00
N SER A 14 -5.54 19.96 -7.74
CA SER A 14 -4.85 18.73 -7.34
C SER A 14 -5.85 17.59 -7.26
N SER A 15 -5.46 16.40 -7.73
CA SER A 15 -6.26 15.18 -7.66
C SER A 15 -5.34 14.02 -7.29
N SER A 16 -5.83 13.07 -6.52
CA SER A 16 -5.11 11.82 -6.22
C SER A 16 -6.01 10.62 -6.45
N ARG A 17 -5.41 9.48 -6.79
CA ARG A 17 -6.11 8.22 -7.01
C ARG A 17 -5.49 7.11 -6.18
N PHE A 18 -6.33 6.42 -5.40
CA PHE A 18 -5.96 5.19 -4.73
C PHE A 18 -6.47 4.01 -5.57
N VAL A 19 -5.57 3.11 -5.93
CA VAL A 19 -5.91 1.91 -6.71
C VAL A 19 -5.68 0.70 -5.83
N THR A 20 -6.69 -0.15 -5.75
CA THR A 20 -6.58 -1.48 -5.14
C THR A 20 -6.75 -2.50 -6.26
N GLU A 21 -5.75 -3.35 -6.43
CA GLU A 21 -5.73 -4.39 -7.44
C GLU A 21 -5.38 -5.75 -6.83
N THR A 22 -5.60 -6.82 -7.58
CA THR A 22 -5.23 -8.17 -7.15
C THR A 22 -4.13 -8.69 -8.04
N VAL A 23 -3.00 -9.06 -7.44
CA VAL A 23 -1.89 -9.73 -8.11
C VAL A 23 -2.09 -11.24 -7.96
N ASN A 24 -2.33 -11.92 -9.08
CA ASN A 24 -2.59 -13.36 -9.11
C ASN A 24 -1.31 -14.15 -9.43
N GLY A 25 -1.18 -15.32 -8.83
CA GLY A 25 -0.15 -16.30 -9.18
C GLY A 25 -0.59 -17.70 -8.78
N SER A 26 -0.09 -18.72 -9.50
CA SER A 26 -0.45 -20.12 -9.27
C SER A 26 0.78 -20.99 -9.03
N HIS A 27 0.59 -22.05 -8.25
CA HIS A 27 1.64 -23.00 -7.93
C HIS A 27 1.10 -24.44 -7.98
N ASN A 28 1.82 -25.29 -8.70
CA ASN A 28 1.53 -26.72 -8.81
C ASN A 28 2.37 -27.49 -7.80
N PHE A 29 1.73 -28.33 -7.01
CA PHE A 29 2.37 -29.18 -6.02
C PHE A 29 2.05 -30.65 -6.29
N VAL A 30 3.09 -31.44 -6.56
CA VAL A 30 2.99 -32.86 -6.84
C VAL A 30 3.51 -33.65 -5.64
N ILE A 31 2.64 -34.48 -5.06
CA ILE A 31 2.98 -35.36 -3.96
C ILE A 31 3.14 -36.76 -4.55
N LYS A 32 4.38 -37.24 -4.67
CA LYS A 32 4.68 -38.62 -5.05
C LYS A 32 4.82 -39.47 -3.79
N GLY A 33 4.41 -40.73 -3.85
CA GLY A 33 4.49 -41.64 -2.70
C GLY A 33 3.35 -41.43 -1.70
N TYR A 34 2.13 -41.16 -2.16
CA TYR A 34 0.98 -40.91 -1.28
C TYR A 34 0.77 -42.06 -0.26
N SER A 35 0.98 -43.30 -0.69
CA SER A 35 0.89 -44.49 0.15
C SER A 35 1.82 -44.48 1.37
N LEU A 36 2.98 -43.81 1.27
CA LEU A 36 3.93 -43.60 2.37
C LEU A 36 3.63 -42.31 3.15
N ALA A 37 3.07 -41.31 2.47
CA ALA A 37 2.68 -40.06 3.06
C ALA A 37 1.45 -40.19 3.99
N LYS A 38 0.53 -41.11 3.70
CA LYS A 38 -0.59 -41.40 4.59
C LYS A 38 -0.11 -42.18 5.81
N GLY A 39 -0.70 -41.93 6.98
CA GLY A 39 -0.27 -42.54 8.24
C GLY A 39 0.81 -41.77 9.00
N ILE A 40 1.30 -40.62 8.50
CA ILE A 40 2.24 -39.74 9.22
C ILE A 40 1.63 -39.13 10.50
N GLY A 41 0.32 -39.22 10.67
CA GLY A 41 -0.42 -38.81 11.85
C GLY A 41 -1.26 -37.56 11.65
N VAL A 42 -2.39 -37.49 12.37
CA VAL A 42 -3.30 -36.35 12.33
C VAL A 42 -2.58 -35.06 12.73
N GLY A 43 -2.83 -33.98 11.98
CA GLY A 43 -2.21 -32.69 12.20
C GLY A 43 -0.77 -32.58 11.70
N LYS A 44 -0.19 -33.64 11.14
CA LYS A 44 1.07 -33.59 10.39
C LYS A 44 0.79 -33.29 8.92
N HIS A 45 1.67 -32.50 8.30
CA HIS A 45 1.53 -32.08 6.92
C HIS A 45 2.80 -32.27 6.12
N ILE A 46 2.60 -32.29 4.81
CA ILE A 46 3.64 -32.14 3.80
C ILE A 46 3.49 -30.74 3.22
N ALA A 47 4.58 -29.99 3.19
CA ALA A 47 4.62 -28.66 2.62
C ALA A 47 5.16 -28.70 1.17
N SER A 48 4.62 -27.85 0.30
CA SER A 48 5.25 -27.52 -0.98
C SER A 48 6.50 -26.68 -0.75
N GLU A 49 7.29 -26.48 -1.82
CA GLU A 49 8.23 -25.37 -1.86
C GLU A 49 7.49 -24.03 -1.75
N THR A 50 8.21 -23.00 -1.31
CA THR A 50 7.66 -21.65 -1.25
C THR A 50 7.56 -21.04 -2.65
N PHE A 51 6.52 -20.24 -2.87
CA PHE A 51 6.34 -19.49 -4.11
C PHE A 51 5.88 -18.06 -3.81
N THR A 52 6.18 -17.13 -4.73
CA THR A 52 5.95 -15.70 -4.50
C THR A 52 4.76 -15.18 -5.30
N VAL A 53 3.84 -14.49 -4.63
CA VAL A 53 2.72 -13.77 -5.24
C VAL A 53 2.51 -12.46 -4.50
N GLY A 54 2.38 -11.35 -5.24
CA GLY A 54 2.14 -10.01 -4.66
C GLY A 54 3.22 -9.54 -3.68
N GLY A 55 4.46 -10.00 -3.82
CA GLY A 55 5.57 -9.69 -2.91
C GLY A 55 5.63 -10.57 -1.64
N PHE A 56 4.71 -11.52 -1.47
CA PHE A 56 4.68 -12.42 -0.32
C PHE A 56 5.01 -13.84 -0.73
N GLN A 57 5.64 -14.59 0.18
CA GLN A 57 5.94 -16.01 0.03
C GLN A 57 4.81 -16.84 0.63
N TRP A 58 4.45 -17.90 -0.08
CA TRP A 58 3.34 -18.79 0.23
C TRP A 58 3.79 -20.25 0.13
N ALA A 59 3.11 -21.16 0.83
CA ALA A 59 3.31 -22.60 0.68
C ALA A 59 1.99 -23.36 0.83
N ILE A 60 1.84 -24.47 0.12
CA ILE A 60 0.68 -25.36 0.20
C ILE A 60 0.97 -26.41 1.27
N TYR A 61 0.07 -26.55 2.25
CA TYR A 61 0.13 -27.61 3.27
C TYR A 61 -0.94 -28.66 2.99
N PHE A 62 -0.48 -29.89 2.75
CA PHE A 62 -1.34 -31.06 2.60
C PHE A 62 -1.28 -31.92 3.86
N TYR A 63 -2.42 -32.22 4.45
CA TYR A 63 -2.54 -33.11 5.61
C TYR A 63 -3.16 -34.44 5.13
N PRO A 64 -2.34 -35.48 4.87
CA PRO A 64 -2.84 -36.78 4.43
C PRO A 64 -3.80 -37.38 5.45
N ASP A 65 -3.48 -37.20 6.74
CA ASP A 65 -4.27 -37.72 7.85
C ASP A 65 -5.36 -36.78 8.38
N GLY A 66 -5.54 -35.62 7.73
CA GLY A 66 -6.43 -34.56 8.18
C GLY A 66 -5.77 -33.66 9.23
N LYS A 67 -6.29 -32.43 9.35
CA LYS A 67 -5.74 -31.39 10.24
C LYS A 67 -6.09 -31.58 11.71
N ASN A 68 -7.19 -32.27 11.98
CA ASN A 68 -7.95 -32.21 13.22
C ASN A 68 -8.37 -33.63 13.65
N PRO A 69 -8.19 -34.03 14.92
CA PRO A 69 -8.49 -35.39 15.38
C PRO A 69 -9.98 -35.72 15.39
N GLU A 70 -10.85 -34.70 15.49
CA GLU A 70 -12.30 -34.89 15.53
C GLU A 70 -12.87 -35.58 14.28
N ASP A 71 -12.12 -35.54 13.17
CA ASP A 71 -12.52 -36.14 11.90
C ASP A 71 -12.08 -37.61 11.77
N ASN A 72 -11.42 -38.20 12.78
CA ASN A 72 -10.97 -39.59 12.81
C ASN A 72 -10.23 -40.01 11.53
N SER A 73 -9.40 -39.12 10.98
CA SER A 73 -8.68 -39.38 9.71
C SER A 73 -9.61 -39.70 8.52
N ALA A 74 -10.86 -39.23 8.52
CA ALA A 74 -11.79 -39.50 7.43
C ALA A 74 -11.56 -38.62 6.19
N TYR A 75 -10.85 -37.50 6.36
CA TYR A 75 -10.63 -36.51 5.31
C TYR A 75 -9.14 -36.23 5.13
N VAL A 76 -8.77 -35.80 3.92
CA VAL A 76 -7.54 -35.04 3.69
C VAL A 76 -7.84 -33.56 3.85
N SER A 77 -6.86 -32.79 4.31
CA SER A 77 -6.99 -31.33 4.42
C SER A 77 -5.95 -30.62 3.55
N VAL A 78 -6.32 -29.47 3.02
CA VAL A 78 -5.44 -28.64 2.18
C VAL A 78 -5.54 -27.19 2.65
N PHE A 79 -4.39 -26.55 2.82
CA PHE A 79 -4.28 -25.15 3.23
C PHE A 79 -3.24 -24.42 2.40
N ILE A 80 -3.47 -23.13 2.20
CA ILE A 80 -2.45 -22.17 1.80
C ILE A 80 -1.93 -21.47 3.06
N ALA A 81 -0.61 -21.40 3.22
CA ALA A 81 0.04 -20.79 4.37
C ALA A 81 0.93 -19.61 3.93
N LEU A 82 0.90 -18.53 4.72
CA LEU A 82 1.81 -17.40 4.56
C LEU A 82 3.20 -17.79 5.09
N ALA A 83 4.21 -17.72 4.24
CA ALA A 83 5.61 -18.02 4.59
C ALA A 83 6.44 -16.75 4.85
N SER A 84 5.99 -15.59 4.39
CA SER A 84 6.61 -14.29 4.71
C SER A 84 6.40 -13.87 6.16
N GLU A 85 7.35 -13.12 6.70
CA GLU A 85 7.27 -12.47 8.01
C GLU A 85 6.57 -11.11 7.93
N GLY A 86 5.87 -10.71 9.00
CA GLY A 86 5.76 -9.30 9.37
C GLY A 86 4.74 -8.40 8.65
N THR A 87 3.66 -8.90 8.05
CA THR A 87 2.57 -8.02 7.58
C THR A 87 1.23 -8.73 7.45
N ASP A 88 0.14 -8.01 7.74
CA ASP A 88 -1.23 -8.43 7.43
C ASP A 88 -1.42 -8.44 5.90
N VAL A 89 -1.60 -9.63 5.32
CA VAL A 89 -1.81 -9.83 3.89
C VAL A 89 -3.27 -10.15 3.64
N ARG A 90 -3.93 -9.35 2.79
CA ARG A 90 -5.26 -9.68 2.27
C ARG A 90 -5.12 -10.50 1.00
N ALA A 91 -5.64 -11.72 0.99
CA ALA A 91 -5.55 -12.61 -0.16
C ALA A 91 -6.83 -13.41 -0.41
N LEU A 92 -7.10 -13.63 -1.69
CA LEU A 92 -8.00 -14.64 -2.23
C LEU A 92 -7.19 -15.90 -2.54
N PHE A 93 -7.85 -17.06 -2.54
CA PHE A 93 -7.21 -18.28 -3.03
C PHE A 93 -8.21 -19.23 -3.67
N GLU A 94 -7.67 -20.10 -4.50
CA GLU A 94 -8.33 -21.28 -5.04
C GLU A 94 -7.44 -22.49 -4.74
N LEU A 95 -8.07 -23.56 -4.27
CA LEU A 95 -7.42 -24.85 -4.04
C LEU A 95 -8.07 -25.90 -4.93
N THR A 96 -7.24 -26.51 -5.77
CA THR A 96 -7.68 -27.46 -6.79
C THR A 96 -6.94 -28.77 -6.62
N LEU A 97 -7.70 -29.86 -6.48
CA LEU A 97 -7.19 -31.22 -6.62
C LEU A 97 -7.44 -31.69 -8.04
N VAL A 98 -6.35 -31.99 -8.73
CA VAL A 98 -6.32 -32.18 -10.18
C VAL A 98 -6.70 -33.62 -10.51
N ASP A 99 -7.81 -33.80 -11.22
CA ASP A 99 -8.14 -35.05 -11.91
C ASP A 99 -7.03 -35.45 -12.90
N GLN A 100 -6.55 -36.68 -12.78
CA GLN A 100 -5.50 -37.25 -13.64
C GLN A 100 -6.04 -38.28 -14.63
N GLY A 101 -7.36 -38.44 -14.69
CA GLY A 101 -8.07 -39.20 -15.70
C GLY A 101 -8.27 -38.43 -17.01
N THR A 102 -9.09 -38.98 -17.89
CA THR A 102 -9.42 -38.39 -19.21
C THR A 102 -10.58 -37.38 -19.15
N HIS A 103 -11.27 -37.29 -18.00
CA HIS A 103 -12.49 -36.50 -17.88
C HIS A 103 -12.26 -35.04 -17.48
N GLY A 104 -11.07 -34.70 -16.97
CA GLY A 104 -10.70 -33.33 -16.59
C GLY A 104 -11.55 -32.73 -15.46
N LYS A 105 -12.16 -33.58 -14.62
CA LYS A 105 -13.10 -33.13 -13.56
C LYS A 105 -12.37 -32.83 -12.26
N HIS A 106 -11.71 -31.68 -12.20
CA HIS A 106 -10.99 -31.24 -10.99
C HIS A 106 -11.94 -30.97 -9.80
N LYS A 107 -11.46 -31.24 -8.58
CA LYS A 107 -12.14 -30.79 -7.36
C LYS A 107 -11.62 -29.40 -7.00
N VAL A 108 -12.44 -28.38 -7.22
CA VAL A 108 -12.08 -26.97 -6.98
C VAL A 108 -12.80 -26.43 -5.74
N HIS A 109 -12.11 -25.60 -4.97
CA HIS A 109 -12.70 -24.69 -3.98
C HIS A 109 -12.10 -23.29 -4.20
N SER A 110 -12.90 -22.38 -4.74
CA SER A 110 -12.47 -21.02 -5.10
C SER A 110 -13.11 -19.96 -4.21
N HIS A 111 -12.35 -18.92 -3.91
CA HIS A 111 -12.83 -17.69 -3.27
C HIS A 111 -12.81 -16.48 -4.19
N PHE A 112 -12.42 -16.65 -5.46
CA PHE A 112 -12.45 -15.56 -6.44
C PHE A 112 -13.88 -15.17 -6.83
N ASP A 113 -14.83 -16.11 -6.77
CA ASP A 113 -16.22 -15.91 -7.21
C ASP A 113 -17.20 -15.56 -6.06
N ARG A 114 -16.71 -15.38 -4.83
CA ARG A 114 -17.62 -15.13 -3.69
C ARG A 114 -18.14 -13.69 -3.69
N SER A 115 -19.41 -13.54 -3.30
CA SER A 115 -20.06 -12.26 -2.97
C SER A 115 -19.17 -11.37 -2.08
N LEU A 116 -19.26 -10.04 -2.29
CA LEU A 116 -18.52 -9.00 -1.56
C LEU A 116 -18.50 -9.22 -0.03
N GLU A 117 -19.52 -9.87 0.53
CA GLU A 117 -19.68 -10.10 1.97
C GLU A 117 -18.62 -11.02 2.60
N SER A 118 -17.97 -11.90 1.82
CA SER A 118 -16.96 -12.82 2.35
C SER A 118 -15.52 -12.30 2.26
N GLY A 119 -15.28 -11.26 1.45
CA GLY A 119 -14.01 -10.54 1.31
C GLY A 119 -12.76 -11.39 1.04
N PRO A 120 -11.62 -10.74 0.74
CA PRO A 120 -10.32 -11.40 0.86
C PRO A 120 -10.01 -11.72 2.32
N TYR A 121 -9.32 -12.83 2.56
CA TYR A 121 -8.91 -13.23 3.91
C TYR A 121 -7.65 -12.48 4.35
N THR A 122 -7.60 -12.08 5.61
CA THR A 122 -6.41 -11.45 6.21
C THR A 122 -5.56 -12.49 6.92
N LEU A 123 -4.35 -12.74 6.41
CA LEU A 123 -3.32 -13.58 7.03
C LEU A 123 -2.29 -12.66 7.70
N LYS A 124 -2.09 -12.80 9.02
CA LYS A 124 -1.42 -11.76 9.83
C LYS A 124 0.07 -11.98 10.09
N TYR A 125 0.48 -13.23 10.14
CA TYR A 125 1.82 -13.62 10.57
C TYR A 125 2.25 -14.89 9.85
N ARG A 126 3.57 -15.15 9.86
CA ARG A 126 4.13 -16.36 9.25
C ARG A 126 3.54 -17.63 9.87
N GLY A 127 3.07 -18.54 9.02
CA GLY A 127 2.38 -19.76 9.44
C GLY A 127 0.87 -19.59 9.63
N SER A 128 0.35 -18.35 9.56
CA SER A 128 -1.08 -18.15 9.37
C SER A 128 -1.50 -18.84 8.07
N MET A 129 -2.61 -19.58 8.12
CA MET A 129 -3.04 -20.42 7.02
C MET A 129 -4.56 -20.38 6.86
N TRP A 130 -5.01 -20.57 5.64
CA TRP A 130 -6.42 -20.71 5.31
C TRP A 130 -6.62 -21.90 4.39
N GLY A 131 -7.72 -22.62 4.56
CA GLY A 131 -8.02 -23.80 3.76
C GLY A 131 -9.17 -24.61 4.32
N TYR A 132 -9.20 -25.88 3.95
CA TYR A 132 -10.33 -26.76 4.21
C TYR A 132 -9.89 -27.96 5.03
N LYS A 133 -10.39 -28.05 6.27
CA LYS A 133 -10.19 -29.23 7.13
C LYS A 133 -10.77 -30.50 6.50
N ARG A 134 -11.95 -30.41 5.89
CA ARG A 134 -12.63 -31.50 5.19
C ARG A 134 -12.58 -31.29 3.68
N PHE A 135 -11.37 -31.18 3.12
CA PHE A 135 -11.20 -30.84 1.70
C PHE A 135 -11.75 -31.93 0.79
N PHE A 136 -11.44 -33.21 1.07
CA PHE A 136 -11.98 -34.36 0.37
C PHE A 136 -12.00 -35.60 1.27
N ARG A 137 -13.00 -36.49 1.12
CA ARG A 137 -13.02 -37.76 1.86
C ARG A 137 -11.87 -38.64 1.39
N ARG A 138 -11.13 -39.21 2.33
CA ARG A 138 -9.93 -40.00 2.01
C ARG A 138 -10.27 -41.27 1.24
N THR A 139 -11.29 -42.01 1.66
CA THR A 139 -11.71 -43.23 0.98
C THR A 139 -12.14 -42.98 -0.47
N MET A 140 -12.79 -41.84 -0.72
CA MET A 140 -13.13 -41.39 -2.07
C MET A 140 -11.89 -40.94 -2.85
N LEU A 141 -10.93 -40.26 -2.20
CA LEU A 141 -9.67 -39.86 -2.83
C LEU A 141 -8.92 -41.08 -3.38
N GLU A 142 -8.74 -42.09 -2.52
CA GLU A 142 -7.93 -43.28 -2.78
C GLU A 142 -8.52 -44.18 -3.88
N SER A 143 -9.82 -44.07 -4.14
CA SER A 143 -10.54 -44.80 -5.19
C SER A 143 -10.80 -43.97 -6.45
N SER A 144 -10.36 -42.71 -6.48
CA SER A 144 -10.65 -41.78 -7.57
C SER A 144 -9.48 -41.65 -8.55
N THR A 145 -9.75 -41.02 -9.69
CA THR A 145 -8.74 -40.61 -10.68
C THR A 145 -7.86 -39.44 -10.22
N PHE A 146 -8.11 -38.87 -9.03
CA PHE A 146 -7.22 -37.86 -8.43
C PHE A 146 -5.91 -38.47 -7.95
N LEU A 147 -5.91 -39.74 -7.53
CA LEU A 147 -4.71 -40.49 -7.15
C LEU A 147 -4.35 -41.45 -8.26
N LYS A 148 -3.21 -41.22 -8.92
CA LYS A 148 -2.72 -42.07 -10.01
C LYS A 148 -1.23 -42.28 -9.87
N ASP A 149 -0.78 -43.52 -10.06
CA ASP A 149 0.64 -43.90 -9.93
C ASP A 149 1.26 -43.46 -8.59
N ASP A 150 0.49 -43.62 -7.51
CA ASP A 150 0.81 -43.16 -6.15
C ASP A 150 1.14 -41.66 -6.03
N CYS A 151 0.61 -40.85 -6.96
CA CYS A 151 0.84 -39.42 -7.04
C CYS A 151 -0.47 -38.63 -6.93
N LEU A 152 -0.46 -37.56 -6.13
CA LEU A 152 -1.48 -36.51 -6.10
C LEU A 152 -0.95 -35.23 -6.74
N LYS A 153 -1.83 -34.47 -7.37
CA LYS A 153 -1.52 -33.16 -7.95
C LYS A 153 -2.47 -32.11 -7.39
N LEU A 154 -1.92 -31.10 -6.73
CA LEU A 154 -2.62 -29.93 -6.24
C LEU A 154 -2.20 -28.72 -7.07
N ASN A 155 -3.16 -27.85 -7.37
CA ASN A 155 -2.89 -26.51 -7.87
C ASN A 155 -3.47 -25.51 -6.88
N CYS A 156 -2.71 -24.47 -6.55
CA CYS A 156 -3.19 -23.35 -5.76
C CYS A 156 -3.02 -22.07 -6.55
N THR A 157 -4.08 -21.27 -6.66
CA THR A 157 -4.00 -19.89 -7.15
C THR A 157 -4.19 -18.96 -5.96
N VAL A 158 -3.32 -17.97 -5.82
CA VAL A 158 -3.41 -16.93 -4.79
C VAL A 158 -3.61 -15.59 -5.49
N GLY A 159 -4.52 -14.78 -4.99
CA GLY A 159 -4.75 -13.41 -5.45
C GLY A 159 -4.48 -12.45 -4.30
N VAL A 160 -3.33 -11.78 -4.32
CA VAL A 160 -2.93 -10.85 -3.25
C VAL A 160 -3.48 -9.47 -3.55
N VAL A 161 -4.20 -8.89 -2.60
CA VAL A 161 -4.75 -7.55 -2.73
C VAL A 161 -3.67 -6.54 -2.40
N VAL A 162 -3.19 -5.83 -3.42
CA VAL A 162 -2.16 -4.80 -3.32
C VAL A 162 -2.80 -3.44 -3.52
N SER A 163 -2.44 -2.48 -2.69
CA SER A 163 -2.87 -1.10 -2.82
C SER A 163 -1.70 -0.18 -3.09
N ALA A 164 -1.83 0.64 -4.14
CA ALA A 164 -0.87 1.68 -4.46
C ALA A 164 -1.58 3.02 -4.58
N ILE A 165 -0.95 4.06 -4.05
CA ILE A 165 -1.29 5.43 -4.42
C ILE A 165 -0.65 5.64 -5.79
N ASP A 166 -1.44 6.01 -6.79
CA ASP A 166 -0.94 6.34 -8.11
C ASP A 166 -0.14 7.64 -8.02
N SER A 167 1.16 7.50 -7.73
CA SER A 167 2.13 8.58 -7.62
C SER A 167 2.80 8.89 -8.97
N SER A 168 2.23 8.40 -10.08
CA SER A 168 2.77 8.59 -11.43
C SER A 168 2.95 10.06 -11.81
N ARG A 169 2.39 10.99 -11.03
CA ARG A 169 2.66 12.41 -11.11
C ARG A 169 2.88 12.96 -9.71
N LEU A 170 4.12 13.32 -9.38
CA LEU A 170 4.34 14.35 -8.38
C LEU A 170 3.60 15.58 -8.90
N HIS A 171 2.40 15.83 -8.37
CA HIS A 171 1.63 17.00 -8.71
C HIS A 171 2.38 18.21 -8.14
N SER A 172 3.21 18.83 -8.99
CA SER A 172 3.75 20.15 -8.71
C SER A 172 2.57 21.10 -8.75
N ILE A 173 2.12 21.53 -7.58
CA ILE A 173 1.15 22.62 -7.48
C ILE A 173 1.89 23.84 -8.01
N ASP A 174 1.35 24.43 -9.07
CA ASP A 174 1.91 25.66 -9.63
C ASP A 174 1.65 26.79 -8.62
N VAL A 175 2.69 27.14 -7.87
CA VAL A 175 2.66 28.23 -6.90
C VAL A 175 3.14 29.46 -7.66
N PRO A 176 2.28 30.48 -7.89
CA PRO A 176 2.72 31.69 -8.56
C PRO A 176 3.89 32.31 -7.80
N GLU A 177 4.82 32.93 -8.53
CA GLU A 177 5.91 33.67 -7.92
C GLU A 177 5.37 34.73 -6.96
N SER A 178 6.07 34.93 -5.84
CA SER A 178 5.65 35.92 -4.85
C SER A 178 5.73 37.33 -5.43
N ASP A 179 4.60 38.04 -5.41
CA ASP A 179 4.47 39.44 -5.83
C ASP A 179 4.84 40.45 -4.72
N ILE A 180 5.35 39.97 -3.57
CA ILE A 180 5.66 40.79 -2.40
C ILE A 180 6.67 41.90 -2.70
N GLY A 181 7.63 41.64 -3.59
CA GLY A 181 8.62 42.63 -4.02
C GLY A 181 8.00 43.81 -4.78
N ALA A 182 7.03 43.52 -5.66
CA ALA A 182 6.30 44.54 -6.39
C ALA A 182 5.42 45.38 -5.45
N HIS A 183 4.75 44.72 -4.48
CA HIS A 183 3.97 45.43 -3.46
C HIS A 183 4.82 46.38 -2.60
N PHE A 184 6.02 45.97 -2.16
CA PHE A 184 6.94 46.87 -1.46
C PHE A 184 7.52 47.97 -2.35
N GLY A 185 7.75 47.70 -3.63
CA GLY A 185 8.17 48.71 -4.61
C GLY A 185 7.12 49.82 -4.77
N MET A 186 5.85 49.43 -4.98
CA MET A 186 4.74 50.39 -5.05
C MET A 186 4.57 51.20 -3.76
N LEU A 187 4.78 50.57 -2.60
CA LEU A 187 4.71 51.28 -1.31
C LEU A 187 5.76 52.39 -1.24
N LEU A 188 6.97 52.15 -1.75
CA LEU A 188 8.04 53.15 -1.82
C LEU A 188 7.73 54.24 -2.86
N GLU A 189 7.24 53.87 -4.05
CA GLU A 189 6.94 54.80 -5.15
C GLU A 189 5.76 55.74 -4.84
N ASN A 190 4.72 55.23 -4.17
CA ASN A 190 3.53 56.00 -3.82
C ASN A 190 3.70 56.83 -2.53
N GLU A 191 4.79 56.61 -1.79
CA GLU A 191 5.11 57.24 -0.50
C GLU A 191 4.02 57.06 0.59
N GLU A 192 3.06 56.17 0.36
CA GLU A 192 1.92 55.94 1.24
C GLU A 192 2.39 55.39 2.59
N GLY A 193 2.00 56.06 3.68
CA GLY A 193 2.39 55.68 5.04
C GLY A 193 3.88 55.82 5.33
N SER A 194 4.64 56.61 4.54
CA SER A 194 6.03 56.92 4.85
C SER A 194 6.15 57.62 6.22
N ASP A 195 7.10 57.17 7.03
CA ASP A 195 7.29 57.60 8.42
C ASP A 195 8.72 58.06 8.72
N VAL A 196 9.56 58.11 7.68
CA VAL A 196 10.92 58.67 7.70
C VAL A 196 11.26 59.33 6.37
N THR A 197 12.08 60.39 6.42
CA THR A 197 12.63 61.06 5.23
C THR A 197 14.15 61.16 5.38
N PHE A 198 14.89 60.68 4.38
CA PHE A 198 16.34 60.85 4.29
C PHE A 198 16.67 62.07 3.45
N ASN A 199 17.59 62.92 3.91
CA ASN A 199 18.13 64.02 3.11
C ASN A 199 19.55 63.67 2.68
N VAL A 200 19.74 63.41 1.38
CA VAL A 200 21.04 63.08 0.80
C VAL A 200 21.45 64.20 -0.14
N ARG A 201 22.41 65.02 0.30
CA ARG A 201 22.94 66.17 -0.46
C ARG A 201 21.86 67.13 -0.97
N GLY A 202 20.81 67.35 -0.17
CA GLY A 202 19.70 68.25 -0.49
C GLY A 202 18.49 67.58 -1.13
N VAL A 203 18.58 66.30 -1.52
CA VAL A 203 17.45 65.53 -2.07
C VAL A 203 16.77 64.74 -0.96
N LYS A 204 15.45 64.86 -0.86
CA LYS A 204 14.64 64.14 0.14
C LYS A 204 14.10 62.83 -0.44
N PHE A 205 14.22 61.75 0.33
CA PHE A 205 13.71 60.42 0.01
C PHE A 205 12.78 59.95 1.12
N HIS A 206 11.51 59.75 0.82
CA HIS A 206 10.52 59.19 1.75
C HIS A 206 10.67 57.67 1.82
N ALA A 207 10.52 57.09 3.01
CA ALA A 207 10.65 55.65 3.23
C ALA A 207 9.90 55.18 4.49
N HIS A 208 10.00 53.87 4.77
CA HIS A 208 9.29 53.19 5.85
C HIS A 208 10.26 52.54 6.84
N LYS A 209 10.27 53.00 8.09
CA LYS A 209 11.19 52.56 9.15
C LYS A 209 11.19 51.06 9.35
N LEU A 210 10.01 50.43 9.36
CA LEU A 210 9.89 48.98 9.58
C LEU A 210 10.48 48.16 8.43
N VAL A 211 10.25 48.58 7.17
CA VAL A 211 10.82 47.91 5.99
C VAL A 211 12.35 48.03 6.00
N LEU A 212 12.87 49.24 6.28
CA LEU A 212 14.30 49.49 6.36
C LEU A 212 14.96 48.76 7.53
N ALA A 213 14.34 48.76 8.71
CA ALA A 213 14.82 48.04 9.89
C ALA A 213 14.82 46.51 9.71
N ALA A 214 13.89 45.98 8.92
CA ALA A 214 13.90 44.56 8.55
C ALA A 214 15.05 44.21 7.58
N ARG A 215 15.56 45.18 6.82
CA ARG A 215 16.54 44.96 5.74
C ARG A 215 17.96 45.47 6.02
N SER A 216 18.15 46.36 6.99
CA SER A 216 19.47 46.87 7.41
C SER A 216 19.62 46.81 8.93
N PRO A 217 20.62 46.09 9.45
CA PRO A 217 20.94 46.07 10.88
C PRO A 217 21.22 47.46 11.47
N GLU A 218 21.88 48.33 10.70
CA GLU A 218 22.24 49.68 11.10
C GLU A 218 20.99 50.55 11.29
N LEU A 219 20.06 50.48 10.33
CA LEU A 219 18.79 51.20 10.42
C LEU A 219 17.85 50.57 11.45
N LYS A 220 17.96 49.26 11.70
CA LYS A 220 17.20 48.58 12.76
C LYS A 220 17.53 49.14 14.14
N VAL A 221 18.81 49.37 14.42
CA VAL A 221 19.24 49.96 15.70
C VAL A 221 18.63 51.35 15.86
N ASN A 222 18.76 52.19 14.84
CA ASN A 222 18.32 53.59 14.89
C ASN A 222 16.79 53.74 14.95
N PHE A 223 16.02 52.83 14.33
CA PHE A 223 14.56 52.98 14.27
C PHE A 223 13.79 52.18 15.32
N LEU A 224 14.29 51.02 15.75
CA LEU A 224 13.53 50.11 16.64
C LEU A 224 14.17 49.89 18.01
N MET A 225 15.48 50.04 18.15
CA MET A 225 16.19 49.73 19.41
C MET A 225 16.34 50.94 20.34
N GLU A 226 16.25 52.18 19.84
CA GLU A 226 16.34 53.38 20.70
C GLU A 226 15.14 53.56 21.64
N TRP A 227 13.96 53.02 21.31
CA TRP A 227 12.77 53.09 22.16
C TRP A 227 12.84 52.22 23.44
N LYS A 228 13.74 51.23 23.51
CA LYS A 228 13.93 50.42 24.73
C LYS A 228 14.75 51.12 25.82
N ARG A 229 15.32 52.30 25.53
CA ARG A 229 16.21 53.00 26.46
C ARG A 229 15.51 54.06 27.33
N ILE A 230 14.20 54.29 27.16
CA ILE A 230 13.47 55.39 27.85
C ILE A 230 12.32 54.92 28.77
N ILE A 231 11.95 53.63 28.85
CA ILE A 231 11.01 53.17 29.90
C ILE A 231 11.74 52.24 30.87
N MET A 232 12.52 52.86 31.77
CA MET A 232 12.86 52.35 33.09
C MET A 232 13.28 53.54 33.96
N LYS A 233 12.29 54.35 34.39
CA LYS A 233 12.27 55.06 35.67
C LYS A 233 10.82 55.20 36.11
#